data_AF-A0A9D1XS59-F1
#
_entry.id   AF-A0A9D1XS59-F1
#
_cell.length_a   1.000
_cell.length_b   1.000
_cell.length_c   1.000
_cell.angle_alpha   90.00
_cell.angle_beta   90.00
_cell.angle_gamma   90.00
#
_symmetry.space_group_name_H-M   'P 1'
#
loop_
_entity.id
_entity.type
_entity.pdbx_description
1 polymer ?
#
loop_
_entity_poly.entity_id
_entity_poly.type
_entity_poly.pdbx_seq_one_letter_code
_entity_poly.pdbx_strand_id
1 'polypeptide(L)'
;MKEIIYDFPRSRAKNAQHVQFATDVLAAVTEEVATAQGFASQRSAFATATTAEQDCFKVSRKYVDTTEVASRDSVRDNVALFYRGIARVNAEYGLTAETRKAGQLVFDLFNNAGDVVRMDYASETATLTDLVGKMRETMYAEALTAIGIESAPDDIEEANDAFNAIYLQRSAAERDRAFAADMKTLRPATDEAFDTLAYAINALFAVNEMVTNDEGKRTTLTKVIDDVNAIVVRFRKTIGQKSPSGSSSTDEPGEEPGGGEETDSPSVI
;
A
#
# COMPACT_ATOMS: atom_id res chain seq x y z
N MET A 1 -13.03 24.73 31.49
CA MET A 1 -13.51 25.09 30.14
C MET A 1 -13.23 23.90 29.24
N LYS A 2 -14.12 23.52 28.33
CA LYS A 2 -13.83 22.44 27.37
C LYS A 2 -12.77 22.93 26.38
N GLU A 3 -11.84 22.04 26.02
CA GLU A 3 -10.78 22.32 25.06
C GLU A 3 -10.36 21.04 24.32
N ILE A 4 -9.92 21.18 23.08
CA ILE A 4 -9.22 20.12 22.33
C ILE A 4 -7.87 19.90 22.98
N ILE A 5 -7.54 18.63 23.23
CA ILE A 5 -6.24 18.24 23.75
C ILE A 5 -5.29 18.02 22.58
N TYR A 6 -4.40 18.98 22.33
CA TYR A 6 -3.43 18.92 21.22
C TYR A 6 -1.98 18.72 21.69
N ASP A 7 -1.66 18.88 22.97
CA ASP A 7 -0.34 18.54 23.52
C ASP A 7 -0.24 17.03 23.82
N PHE A 8 0.37 16.27 22.91
CA PHE A 8 0.73 14.86 23.11
C PHE A 8 1.77 14.35 22.12
N PRO A 9 2.50 13.27 22.47
CA PRO A 9 3.50 12.70 21.58
C PRO A 9 2.87 12.00 20.37
N ARG A 10 2.88 12.65 19.20
CA ARG A 10 2.47 12.08 17.89
C ARG A 10 3.62 11.39 17.14
N SER A 11 4.87 11.70 17.50
CA SER A 11 6.08 11.16 16.84
C SER A 11 6.18 9.62 16.89
N ARG A 12 5.62 8.98 17.92
CA ARG A 12 5.65 7.52 18.10
C ARG A 12 4.70 6.75 17.18
N ALA A 13 3.79 7.45 16.49
CA ALA A 13 2.86 6.81 15.57
C ALA A 13 3.57 6.26 14.33
N LYS A 14 3.13 5.09 13.87
CA LYS A 14 3.47 4.59 12.54
C LYS A 14 2.82 5.50 11.48
N ASN A 15 3.41 5.59 10.28
CA ASN A 15 2.91 6.45 9.20
C ASN A 15 1.41 6.20 8.91
N ALA A 16 0.98 4.94 8.88
CA ALA A 16 -0.44 4.60 8.68
C ALA A 16 -1.36 5.15 9.79
N GLN A 17 -0.92 5.08 11.05
CA GLN A 17 -1.68 5.56 12.19
C GLN A 17 -1.79 7.08 12.16
N HIS A 18 -0.71 7.76 11.77
CA HIS A 18 -0.65 9.21 11.68
C HIS A 18 -1.57 9.77 10.58
N VAL A 19 -1.50 9.19 9.37
CA VAL A 19 -2.38 9.56 8.25
C VAL A 19 -3.84 9.34 8.59
N GLN A 20 -4.18 8.22 9.23
CA GLN A 20 -5.55 7.94 9.64
C GLN A 20 -6.04 8.95 10.68
N PHE A 21 -5.20 9.28 11.68
CA PHE A 21 -5.54 10.30 12.67
C PHE A 21 -5.85 11.65 12.03
N ALA A 22 -4.99 12.13 11.12
CA ALA A 22 -5.19 13.41 10.45
C ALA A 22 -6.49 13.41 9.61
N THR A 23 -6.75 12.30 8.93
CA THR A 23 -7.97 12.10 8.11
C THR A 23 -9.23 12.09 8.97
N ASP A 24 -9.22 11.39 10.11
CA ASP A 24 -10.34 11.33 11.04
C ASP A 24 -10.65 12.70 11.63
N VAL A 25 -9.62 13.47 12.01
CA VAL A 25 -9.79 14.84 12.51
C VAL A 25 -10.37 15.75 11.43
N LEU A 26 -9.88 15.64 10.19
CA LEU A 26 -10.38 16.43 9.07
C LEU A 26 -11.85 16.12 8.77
N ALA A 27 -12.28 14.88 8.96
CA ALA A 27 -13.69 14.48 8.82
C ALA A 27 -14.56 14.98 9.98
N ALA A 28 -14.04 15.05 11.20
CA ALA A 28 -14.74 15.61 12.35
C ALA A 28 -14.93 17.14 12.24
N VAL A 29 -14.01 17.83 11.58
CA VAL A 29 -14.03 19.29 11.37
C VAL A 29 -14.48 19.62 9.94
N THR A 30 -15.80 19.68 9.74
CA THR A 30 -16.39 19.93 8.42
C THR A 30 -16.14 21.36 7.93
N GLU A 31 -16.18 21.55 6.61
CA GLU A 31 -15.93 22.85 5.97
C GLU A 31 -16.99 23.90 6.33
N GLU A 32 -18.24 23.44 6.42
CA GLU A 32 -19.40 24.27 6.73
C GLU A 32 -19.27 24.85 8.14
N VAL A 33 -18.87 24.02 9.11
CA VAL A 33 -18.64 24.45 10.49
C VAL A 33 -17.46 25.42 10.56
N ALA A 34 -16.35 25.09 9.88
CA ALA A 34 -15.18 25.96 9.86
C ALA A 34 -15.46 27.34 9.28
N THR A 35 -16.28 27.40 8.22
CA THR A 35 -16.72 28.65 7.59
C THR A 35 -17.65 29.43 8.50
N ALA A 36 -18.67 28.78 9.07
CA ALA A 36 -19.66 29.43 9.93
C ALA A 36 -19.07 29.98 11.24
N GLN A 37 -18.03 29.34 11.76
CA GLN A 37 -17.40 29.71 13.03
C GLN A 37 -16.12 30.55 12.87
N GLY A 38 -15.67 30.80 11.64
CA GLY A 38 -14.58 31.74 11.35
C GLY A 38 -13.15 31.18 11.42
N PHE A 39 -12.97 29.87 11.20
CA PHE A 39 -11.64 29.21 11.17
C PHE A 39 -11.38 28.42 9.87
N ALA A 40 -12.02 28.84 8.77
CA ALA A 40 -11.90 28.18 7.46
C ALA A 40 -10.46 28.09 6.95
N SER A 41 -9.62 29.11 7.18
CA SER A 41 -8.23 29.12 6.74
C SER A 41 -7.39 28.06 7.45
N GLN A 42 -7.56 27.89 8.77
CA GLN A 42 -6.86 26.87 9.55
C GLN A 42 -7.28 25.46 9.13
N ARG A 43 -8.58 25.24 8.89
CA ARG A 43 -9.08 23.96 8.38
C ARG A 43 -8.51 23.68 6.99
N SER A 44 -8.51 24.68 6.10
CA SER A 44 -7.96 24.53 4.74
C SER A 44 -6.47 24.17 4.76
N ALA A 45 -5.66 24.84 5.59
CA ALA A 45 -4.25 24.51 5.77
C ALA A 45 -4.06 23.06 6.27
N PHE A 46 -4.85 22.64 7.25
CA PHE A 46 -4.82 21.27 7.75
C PHE A 46 -5.26 20.23 6.71
N ALA A 47 -6.28 20.55 5.89
CA ALA A 47 -6.71 19.70 4.80
C ALA A 47 -5.60 19.51 3.75
N THR A 48 -4.94 20.59 3.34
CA THR A 48 -3.82 20.53 2.40
C THR A 48 -2.67 19.67 2.93
N ALA A 49 -2.27 19.85 4.19
CA ALA A 49 -1.21 19.04 4.81
C ALA A 49 -1.61 17.56 4.90
N THR A 50 -2.85 17.27 5.32
CA THR A 50 -3.38 15.91 5.43
C THR A 50 -3.42 15.20 4.08
N THR A 51 -3.90 15.87 3.02
CA THR A 51 -3.92 15.30 1.67
C THR A 51 -2.52 15.01 1.16
N ALA A 52 -1.57 15.95 1.34
CA ALA A 52 -0.19 15.74 0.93
C ALA A 52 0.45 14.53 1.64
N GLU A 53 0.22 14.37 2.95
CA GLU A 53 0.69 13.23 3.72
C GLU A 53 0.03 11.91 3.27
N GLN A 54 -1.28 11.92 3.04
CA GLN A 54 -2.02 10.76 2.59
C GLN A 54 -1.54 10.27 1.22
N ASP A 55 -1.28 11.19 0.29
CA ASP A 55 -0.80 10.85 -1.05
C ASP A 55 0.64 10.32 -1.01
N CYS A 56 1.52 10.92 -0.21
CA CYS A 56 2.85 10.37 0.05
C CYS A 56 2.78 8.94 0.62
N PHE A 57 1.90 8.71 1.61
CA PHE A 57 1.72 7.39 2.20
C PHE A 57 1.23 6.35 1.18
N LYS A 58 0.29 6.69 0.30
CA LYS A 58 -0.17 5.80 -0.80
C LYS A 58 0.97 5.43 -1.74
N VAL A 59 1.79 6.40 -2.17
CA VAL A 59 2.95 6.16 -3.04
C VAL A 59 3.95 5.21 -2.35
N SER A 60 4.19 5.40 -1.05
CA SER A 60 5.10 4.52 -0.30
C SER A 60 4.63 3.06 -0.23
N ARG A 61 3.31 2.80 -0.16
CA ARG A 61 2.76 1.43 -0.16
C ARG A 61 2.88 0.75 -1.52
N LYS A 62 2.77 1.48 -2.64
CA LYS A 62 2.98 0.93 -3.99
C LYS A 62 4.41 0.44 -4.20
N TYR A 63 5.39 0.92 -3.45
CA TYR A 63 6.77 0.38 -3.51
C TYR A 63 6.86 -1.08 -3.04
N VAL A 64 5.87 -1.58 -2.27
CA VAL A 64 5.77 -3.00 -1.92
C VAL A 64 5.36 -3.86 -3.14
N ASP A 65 4.86 -3.27 -4.23
CA ASP A 65 4.56 -3.97 -5.50
C ASP A 65 5.81 -4.45 -6.26
N THR A 66 7.04 -4.13 -5.81
CA THR A 66 8.25 -4.65 -6.48
C THR A 66 8.31 -6.18 -6.46
N THR A 67 7.72 -6.82 -5.45
CA THR A 67 7.61 -8.29 -5.40
C THR A 67 6.54 -8.82 -6.36
N GLU A 68 5.46 -8.06 -6.58
CA GLU A 68 4.40 -8.45 -7.51
C GLU A 68 4.87 -8.35 -8.97
N VAL A 69 5.64 -7.31 -9.31
CA VAL A 69 6.27 -7.19 -10.64
C VAL A 69 7.14 -8.40 -10.94
N ALA A 70 8.04 -8.78 -10.03
CA ALA A 70 8.93 -9.93 -10.22
C ALA A 70 8.16 -11.27 -10.28
N SER A 71 7.06 -11.39 -9.52
CA SER A 71 6.18 -12.56 -9.58
C SER A 71 5.53 -12.70 -10.96
N ARG A 72 4.99 -11.60 -11.50
CA ARG A 72 4.30 -11.57 -12.80
C ARG A 72 5.25 -11.77 -13.96
N ASP A 73 6.44 -11.20 -13.86
CA ASP A 73 7.57 -11.44 -14.75
C ASP A 73 7.90 -12.93 -14.82
N SER A 74 8.05 -13.58 -13.65
CA SER A 74 8.32 -15.02 -13.61
C SER A 74 7.18 -15.85 -14.22
N VAL A 75 5.92 -15.47 -14.04
CA VAL A 75 4.79 -16.15 -14.70
C VAL A 75 4.90 -16.02 -16.23
N ARG A 76 5.15 -14.81 -16.73
CA ARG A 76 5.34 -14.52 -18.16
C ARG A 76 6.49 -15.36 -18.74
N ASP A 77 7.64 -15.36 -18.08
CA ASP A 77 8.80 -16.16 -18.48
C ASP A 77 8.47 -17.64 -18.56
N ASN A 78 7.82 -18.17 -17.53
CA ASN A 78 7.47 -19.58 -17.43
C ASN A 78 6.52 -20.00 -18.56
N VAL A 79 5.53 -19.18 -18.90
CA VAL A 79 4.60 -19.46 -20.00
C VAL A 79 5.34 -19.51 -21.34
N ALA A 80 6.20 -18.52 -21.63
CA ALA A 80 6.99 -18.50 -22.86
C ALA A 80 7.96 -19.71 -22.95
N LEU A 81 8.65 -20.03 -21.85
CA LEU A 81 9.56 -21.17 -21.79
C LEU A 81 8.84 -22.52 -21.91
N PHE A 82 7.64 -22.64 -21.33
CA PHE A 82 6.83 -23.85 -21.40
C PHE A 82 6.46 -24.17 -22.85
N TYR A 83 5.88 -23.23 -23.58
CA TYR A 83 5.48 -23.43 -24.98
C TYR A 83 6.68 -23.64 -25.90
N ARG A 84 7.76 -22.90 -25.69
CA ARG A 84 9.03 -23.14 -26.40
C ARG A 84 9.55 -24.56 -26.14
N GLY A 85 9.44 -25.05 -24.91
CA GLY A 85 9.82 -26.41 -24.52
C GLY A 85 9.00 -27.48 -25.24
N ILE A 86 7.67 -27.31 -25.32
CA ILE A 86 6.80 -28.24 -26.05
C ILE A 86 7.13 -28.27 -27.53
N ALA A 87 7.33 -27.11 -28.15
CA ALA A 87 7.71 -27.01 -29.57
C ALA A 87 9.03 -27.75 -29.83
N ARG A 88 10.04 -27.56 -28.95
CA ARG A 88 11.32 -28.26 -29.01
C ARG A 88 11.18 -29.77 -28.90
N VAL A 89 10.41 -30.25 -27.93
CA VAL A 89 10.20 -31.70 -27.72
C VAL A 89 9.52 -32.33 -28.93
N ASN A 90 8.53 -31.65 -29.53
CA ASN A 90 7.90 -32.13 -30.76
C ASN A 90 8.87 -32.11 -31.96
N ALA A 91 9.72 -31.09 -32.08
CA ALA A 91 10.74 -31.02 -33.13
C ALA A 91 11.73 -32.19 -33.05
N GLU A 92 12.25 -32.49 -31.85
CA GLU A 92 13.28 -33.52 -31.64
C GLU A 92 12.70 -34.95 -31.58
N TYR A 93 11.56 -35.13 -30.90
CA TYR A 93 11.05 -36.46 -30.52
C TYR A 93 9.60 -36.73 -30.96
N GLY A 94 8.99 -35.87 -31.78
CA GLY A 94 7.64 -36.08 -32.30
C GLY A 94 7.48 -37.47 -32.92
N LEU A 95 6.33 -38.12 -32.73
CA LEU A 95 6.15 -39.52 -33.16
C LEU A 95 5.99 -39.67 -34.68
N THR A 96 5.46 -38.64 -35.35
CA THR A 96 5.21 -38.65 -36.81
C THR A 96 6.10 -37.63 -37.53
N ALA A 97 6.18 -37.71 -38.86
CA ALA A 97 6.95 -36.73 -39.62
C ALA A 97 6.29 -35.35 -39.60
N GLU A 98 4.95 -35.33 -39.54
CA GLU A 98 4.12 -34.14 -39.49
C GLU A 98 4.32 -33.39 -38.18
N THR A 99 4.27 -34.08 -37.03
CA THR A 99 4.46 -33.45 -35.71
C THR A 99 5.88 -32.92 -35.53
N ARG A 100 6.91 -33.61 -36.05
CA ARG A 100 8.29 -33.09 -36.05
C ARG A 100 8.43 -31.82 -36.88
N LYS A 101 7.85 -31.79 -38.09
CA LYS A 101 7.89 -30.59 -38.95
C LYS A 101 7.15 -29.41 -38.33
N ALA A 102 5.96 -29.64 -37.77
CA ALA A 102 5.20 -28.61 -37.08
C ALA A 102 5.93 -28.11 -35.82
N GLY A 103 6.50 -29.02 -35.02
CA GLY A 103 7.32 -28.69 -33.86
C GLY A 103 8.54 -27.85 -34.24
N GLN A 104 9.26 -28.23 -35.31
CA GLN A 104 10.42 -27.49 -35.79
C GLN A 104 10.03 -26.07 -36.24
N LEU A 105 8.93 -25.92 -36.99
CA LEU A 105 8.46 -24.63 -37.45
C LEU A 105 8.13 -23.68 -36.28
N VAL A 106 7.42 -24.18 -35.27
CA VAL A 106 7.09 -23.38 -34.08
C VAL A 106 8.34 -23.10 -33.23
N PHE A 107 9.25 -24.07 -33.09
CA PHE A 107 10.48 -23.89 -32.33
C PHE A 107 11.40 -22.84 -32.99
N ASP A 108 11.48 -22.82 -34.32
CA ASP A 108 12.22 -21.81 -35.08
C ASP A 108 11.61 -20.42 -34.91
N LEU A 109 10.28 -20.33 -34.86
CA LEU A 109 9.59 -19.08 -34.53
C LEU A 109 10.02 -18.54 -33.15
N PHE A 110 10.05 -19.39 -32.12
CA PHE A 110 10.57 -19.01 -30.80
C PHE A 110 12.06 -18.64 -30.81
N ASN A 111 12.90 -19.35 -31.58
CA ASN A 111 14.33 -19.02 -31.67
C ASN A 111 14.57 -17.68 -32.39
N ASN A 112 13.74 -17.34 -33.38
CA ASN A 112 13.80 -16.06 -34.07
C ASN A 112 13.41 -14.88 -33.17
N ALA A 113 12.56 -15.11 -32.18
CA ALA A 113 12.27 -14.14 -31.12
C ALA A 113 13.44 -13.95 -30.15
N GLY A 114 14.45 -14.83 -30.15
CA GLY A 114 15.61 -14.74 -29.29
C GLY A 114 15.35 -15.20 -27.85
N ASP A 115 16.27 -14.86 -26.95
CA ASP A 115 16.18 -15.21 -25.53
C ASP A 115 15.33 -14.18 -24.77
N VAL A 116 14.02 -14.28 -24.94
CA VAL A 116 13.02 -13.30 -24.43
C VAL A 116 13.13 -13.07 -22.92
N VAL A 117 13.43 -14.11 -22.14
CA VAL A 117 13.54 -14.07 -20.67
C VAL A 117 14.76 -13.29 -20.17
N ARG A 118 15.74 -13.02 -21.04
CA ARG A 118 16.94 -12.23 -20.70
C ARG A 118 16.88 -10.80 -21.21
N MET A 119 15.80 -10.43 -21.88
CA MET A 119 15.60 -9.07 -22.38
C MET A 119 15.23 -8.13 -21.23
N ASP A 120 15.35 -6.82 -21.46
CA ASP A 120 14.69 -5.87 -20.56
C ASP A 120 13.17 -5.93 -20.76
N TYR A 121 12.43 -5.52 -19.74
CA TYR A 121 10.97 -5.61 -19.70
C TYR A 121 10.24 -4.98 -20.89
N ALA A 122 10.76 -3.88 -21.45
CA ALA A 122 10.12 -3.24 -22.59
C ALA A 122 10.36 -4.03 -23.87
N SER A 123 11.61 -4.49 -24.08
CA SER A 123 11.98 -5.32 -25.22
C SER A 123 11.27 -6.68 -25.19
N GLU A 124 11.15 -7.31 -24.02
CA GLU A 124 10.43 -8.57 -23.87
C GLU A 124 8.95 -8.42 -24.22
N THR A 125 8.28 -7.40 -23.67
CA THR A 125 6.86 -7.15 -23.95
C THR A 125 6.62 -6.95 -25.44
N ALA A 126 7.45 -6.15 -26.13
CA ALA A 126 7.32 -5.94 -27.56
C ALA A 126 7.57 -7.22 -28.37
N THR A 127 8.55 -8.02 -27.95
CA THR A 127 8.92 -9.26 -28.63
C THR A 127 7.84 -10.33 -28.47
N LEU A 128 7.26 -10.48 -27.28
CA LEU A 128 6.15 -11.41 -27.04
C LEU A 128 4.88 -10.99 -27.80
N THR A 129 4.58 -9.70 -27.90
CA THR A 129 3.46 -9.22 -28.73
C THR A 129 3.66 -9.54 -30.21
N ASP A 130 4.86 -9.32 -30.76
CA ASP A 130 5.18 -9.69 -32.15
C ASP A 130 5.12 -11.21 -32.36
N LEU A 131 5.63 -11.99 -31.40
CA LEU A 131 5.57 -13.44 -31.42
C LEU A 131 4.12 -13.96 -31.46
N VAL A 132 3.25 -13.45 -30.59
CA VAL A 132 1.81 -13.77 -30.59
C VAL A 132 1.18 -13.43 -31.93
N GLY A 133 1.49 -12.25 -32.49
CA GLY A 133 1.00 -11.84 -33.80
C GLY A 133 1.35 -12.86 -34.90
N LYS A 134 2.62 -13.31 -34.94
CA LYS A 134 3.09 -14.33 -35.89
C LYS A 134 2.44 -15.69 -35.65
N MET A 135 2.27 -16.10 -34.40
CA MET A 135 1.63 -17.38 -34.07
C MET A 135 0.20 -17.47 -34.60
N ARG A 136 -0.50 -16.34 -34.73
CA ARG A 136 -1.87 -16.26 -35.26
C ARG A 136 -1.94 -16.30 -36.79
N GLU A 137 -0.81 -16.23 -37.51
CA GLU A 137 -0.80 -16.44 -38.95
C GLU A 137 -1.14 -17.90 -39.29
N THR A 138 -1.88 -18.12 -40.38
CA THR A 138 -2.43 -19.44 -40.75
C THR A 138 -1.41 -20.57 -40.69
N MET A 139 -0.20 -20.34 -41.21
CA MET A 139 0.87 -21.33 -41.24
C MET A 139 1.29 -21.79 -39.83
N TYR A 140 1.41 -20.85 -38.89
CA TYR A 140 1.80 -21.17 -37.51
C TYR A 140 0.61 -21.69 -36.70
N ALA A 141 -0.59 -21.15 -36.91
CA ALA A 141 -1.80 -21.64 -36.23
C ALA A 141 -2.10 -23.13 -36.55
N GLU A 142 -1.95 -23.53 -37.82
CA GLU A 142 -2.05 -24.94 -38.22
C GLU A 142 -0.98 -25.80 -37.56
N ALA A 143 0.26 -25.31 -37.48
CA ALA A 143 1.35 -26.02 -36.83
C ALA A 143 1.13 -26.17 -35.32
N LEU A 144 0.69 -25.11 -34.63
CA LEU A 144 0.36 -25.13 -33.20
C LEU A 144 -0.73 -26.17 -32.90
N THR A 145 -1.76 -26.25 -33.76
CA THR A 145 -2.83 -27.26 -33.65
C THR A 145 -2.27 -28.67 -33.85
N ALA A 146 -1.36 -28.86 -34.81
CA ALA A 146 -0.76 -30.16 -35.10
C ALA A 146 0.10 -30.73 -33.95
N ILE A 147 0.61 -29.87 -33.06
CA ILE A 147 1.38 -30.26 -31.87
C ILE A 147 0.61 -30.05 -30.54
N GLY A 148 -0.66 -29.66 -30.61
CA GLY A 148 -1.57 -29.55 -29.46
C GLY A 148 -1.28 -28.38 -28.50
N ILE A 149 -0.80 -27.25 -29.03
CA ILE A 149 -0.57 -26.02 -28.26
C ILE A 149 -1.26 -24.81 -28.89
N GLU A 150 -2.46 -24.99 -29.42
CA GLU A 150 -3.28 -23.93 -30.01
C GLU A 150 -3.60 -22.78 -29.04
N SER A 151 -3.56 -23.02 -27.72
CA SER A 151 -3.72 -22.00 -26.67
C SER A 151 -2.50 -21.10 -26.48
N ALA A 152 -1.35 -21.44 -27.06
CA ALA A 152 -0.11 -20.69 -26.85
C ALA A 152 -0.21 -19.17 -27.09
N PRO A 153 -0.87 -18.68 -28.18
CA PRO A 153 -0.97 -17.24 -28.42
C PRO A 153 -1.77 -16.52 -27.34
N ASP A 154 -2.87 -17.14 -26.87
CA ASP A 154 -3.76 -16.53 -25.88
C ASP A 154 -3.11 -16.51 -24.49
N ASP A 155 -2.47 -17.61 -24.08
CA ASP A 155 -1.80 -17.70 -22.78
C ASP A 155 -0.59 -16.76 -22.68
N ILE A 156 0.19 -16.63 -23.76
CA ILE A 156 1.33 -15.70 -23.81
C ILE A 156 0.83 -14.26 -23.79
N GLU A 157 -0.23 -13.94 -24.53
CA GLU A 157 -0.85 -12.61 -24.55
C GLU A 157 -1.38 -12.24 -23.15
N GLU A 158 -2.13 -13.13 -22.50
CA GLU A 158 -2.66 -12.90 -21.16
C GLU A 158 -1.55 -12.63 -20.14
N ALA A 159 -0.50 -13.45 -20.13
CA ALA A 159 0.62 -13.28 -19.21
C ALA A 159 1.40 -11.98 -19.48
N ASN A 160 1.60 -11.62 -20.75
CA ASN A 160 2.30 -10.40 -21.16
C ASN A 160 1.49 -9.14 -20.81
N ASP A 161 0.18 -9.15 -21.03
CA ASP A 161 -0.71 -8.04 -20.69
C ASP A 161 -0.84 -7.86 -19.18
N ALA A 162 -0.94 -8.97 -18.42
CA ALA A 162 -0.96 -8.92 -16.96
C ALA A 162 0.33 -8.30 -16.39
N PHE A 163 1.49 -8.65 -16.95
CA PHE A 163 2.76 -8.03 -16.58
C PHE A 163 2.78 -6.54 -16.95
N ASN A 164 2.44 -6.19 -18.20
CA ASN A 164 2.52 -4.83 -18.71
C ASN A 164 1.60 -3.87 -17.93
N ALA A 165 0.42 -4.34 -17.51
CA ALA A 165 -0.50 -3.57 -16.67
C ALA A 165 0.15 -3.13 -15.34
N ILE A 166 0.84 -4.05 -14.67
CA ILE A 166 1.50 -3.78 -13.38
C ILE A 166 2.78 -2.95 -13.58
N TYR A 167 3.53 -3.22 -14.65
CA TYR A 167 4.73 -2.46 -15.01
C TYR A 167 4.42 -0.97 -15.28
N LEU A 168 3.34 -0.68 -16.03
CA LEU A 168 2.88 0.68 -16.29
C LEU A 168 2.41 1.39 -15.01
N GLN A 169 1.72 0.68 -14.11
CA GLN A 169 1.32 1.23 -12.80
C GLN A 169 2.54 1.59 -11.94
N ARG A 170 3.59 0.76 -11.96
CA ARG A 170 4.84 1.05 -11.26
C ARG A 170 5.54 2.29 -11.84
N SER A 171 5.64 2.40 -13.16
CA SER A 171 6.24 3.58 -13.82
C SER A 171 5.50 4.88 -13.49
N ALA A 172 4.16 4.83 -13.40
CA ALA A 172 3.38 5.97 -12.90
C ALA A 172 3.69 6.29 -11.43
N ALA A 173 3.76 5.28 -10.56
CA ALA A 173 4.08 5.46 -9.14
C ALA A 173 5.52 5.97 -8.89
N GLU A 174 6.49 5.55 -9.70
CA GLU A 174 7.87 6.05 -9.64
C GLU A 174 7.97 7.52 -10.05
N ARG A 175 7.20 7.94 -11.07
CA ARG A 175 7.05 9.37 -11.41
C ARG A 175 6.44 10.14 -10.26
N ASP A 176 5.37 9.63 -9.64
CA ASP A 176 4.75 10.28 -8.47
C ASP A 176 5.75 10.44 -7.31
N ARG A 177 6.65 9.46 -7.11
CA ARG A 177 7.71 9.51 -6.09
C ARG A 177 8.75 10.60 -6.35
N ALA A 178 9.13 10.85 -7.60
CA ALA A 178 10.09 11.91 -7.94
C ALA A 178 9.57 13.31 -7.54
N PHE A 179 8.25 13.45 -7.38
CA PHE A 179 7.59 14.70 -6.99
C PHE A 179 6.99 14.68 -5.57
N ALA A 180 6.98 13.53 -4.87
CA ALA A 180 6.40 13.42 -3.53
C ALA A 180 7.37 13.89 -2.43
N ALA A 181 6.92 14.82 -1.58
CA ALA A 181 7.61 15.19 -0.35
C ALA A 181 7.70 13.99 0.62
N ASP A 182 8.77 13.89 1.42
CA ASP A 182 8.99 12.77 2.36
C ASP A 182 8.06 12.89 3.59
N MET A 183 7.54 11.75 4.08
CA MET A 183 6.80 11.65 5.35
C MET A 183 7.54 12.32 6.51
N LYS A 184 8.89 12.32 6.50
CA LYS A 184 9.71 13.02 7.50
C LYS A 184 9.47 14.53 7.53
N THR A 185 9.15 15.13 6.38
CA THR A 185 8.83 16.55 6.24
C THR A 185 7.34 16.85 6.36
N LEU A 186 6.50 15.92 5.89
CA LEU A 186 5.04 16.11 5.89
C LEU A 186 4.42 15.94 7.26
N ARG A 187 4.86 14.96 8.06
CA ARG A 187 4.29 14.71 9.40
C ARG A 187 4.38 15.93 10.32
N PRO A 188 5.56 16.61 10.45
CA PRO A 188 5.64 17.83 11.25
C PRO A 188 4.72 18.95 10.74
N ALA A 189 4.57 19.10 9.42
CA ALA A 189 3.68 20.11 8.84
C ALA A 189 2.20 19.81 9.13
N THR A 190 1.78 18.54 9.06
CA THR A 190 0.44 18.10 9.45
C THR A 190 0.20 18.31 10.95
N ASP A 191 1.19 18.00 11.79
CA ASP A 191 1.13 18.21 13.24
C ASP A 191 0.98 19.70 13.59
N GLU A 192 1.76 20.58 12.95
CA GLU A 192 1.70 22.03 13.16
C GLU A 192 0.35 22.61 12.70
N ALA A 193 -0.15 22.14 11.55
CA ALA A 193 -1.47 22.54 11.06
C ALA A 193 -2.61 22.06 11.97
N PHE A 194 -2.50 20.86 12.54
CA PHE A 194 -3.44 20.36 13.55
C PHE A 194 -3.39 21.21 14.82
N ASP A 195 -2.21 21.52 15.35
CA ASP A 195 -2.05 22.32 16.56
C ASP A 195 -2.64 23.73 16.36
N THR A 196 -2.40 24.33 15.18
CA THR A 196 -2.97 25.64 14.81
C THR A 196 -4.51 25.59 14.74
N LEU A 197 -5.07 24.52 14.14
CA LEU A 197 -6.51 24.31 14.06
C LEU A 197 -7.12 24.14 15.45
N ALA A 198 -6.54 23.29 16.30
CA ALA A 198 -6.99 23.05 17.66
C ALA A 198 -6.93 24.32 18.51
N TYR A 199 -5.85 25.09 18.40
CA TYR A 199 -5.69 26.37 19.06
C TYR A 199 -6.79 27.37 18.67
N ALA A 200 -7.07 27.49 17.36
CA ALA A 200 -8.12 28.40 16.88
C ALA A 200 -9.51 28.02 17.42
N ILE A 201 -9.86 26.72 17.42
CA ILE A 201 -11.14 26.22 17.94
C ILE A 201 -11.25 26.50 19.46
N ASN A 202 -10.18 26.23 20.22
CA ASN A 202 -10.15 26.48 21.65
C ASN A 202 -10.29 27.97 21.97
N ALA A 203 -9.58 28.84 21.22
CA ALA A 203 -9.67 30.29 21.40
C ALA A 203 -11.08 30.82 21.10
N LEU A 204 -11.72 30.35 20.01
CA LEU A 204 -13.09 30.72 19.66
C LEU A 204 -14.10 30.28 20.73
N PHE A 205 -13.92 29.07 21.27
CA PHE A 205 -14.76 28.58 22.36
C PHE A 205 -14.59 29.45 23.62
N ALA A 206 -13.35 29.78 24.00
CA ALA A 206 -13.08 30.63 25.15
C ALA A 206 -13.68 32.04 25.00
N VAL A 207 -13.54 32.66 23.83
CA VAL A 207 -14.16 33.96 23.53
C VAL A 207 -15.69 33.87 23.60
N ASN A 208 -16.28 32.77 23.12
CA ASN A 208 -17.72 32.57 23.24
C ASN A 208 -18.18 32.47 24.70
N GLU A 209 -17.46 31.71 25.53
CA GLU A 209 -17.79 31.53 26.94
C GLU A 209 -17.61 32.80 27.78
N MET A 210 -16.59 33.61 27.47
CA MET A 210 -16.23 34.77 28.29
C MET A 210 -16.88 36.08 27.83
N VAL A 211 -17.18 36.20 26.53
CA VAL A 211 -17.61 37.48 25.93
C VAL A 211 -18.94 37.35 25.21
N THR A 212 -19.02 36.49 24.18
CA THR A 212 -20.17 36.48 23.25
C THR A 212 -21.44 35.89 23.86
N ASN A 213 -21.29 34.81 24.66
CA ASN A 213 -22.38 34.05 25.28
C ASN A 213 -23.45 33.52 24.29
N ASP A 214 -23.05 33.17 23.06
CA ASP A 214 -23.94 32.60 22.05
C ASP A 214 -24.10 31.08 22.26
N GLU A 215 -25.34 30.63 22.47
CA GLU A 215 -25.67 29.23 22.76
C GLU A 215 -25.52 28.31 21.54
N GLY A 216 -25.77 28.81 20.34
CA GLY A 216 -25.58 28.07 19.09
C GLY A 216 -24.09 27.78 18.86
N LYS A 217 -23.25 28.81 18.96
CA LYS A 217 -21.79 28.67 18.88
C LYS A 217 -21.25 27.74 19.96
N ARG A 218 -21.72 27.89 21.20
CA ARG A 218 -21.35 26.99 22.30
C ARG A 218 -21.62 25.54 21.95
N THR A 219 -22.82 25.25 21.44
CA THR A 219 -23.25 23.88 21.10
C THR A 219 -22.40 23.32 19.95
N THR A 220 -22.22 24.09 18.87
CA THR A 220 -21.44 23.66 17.70
C THR A 220 -19.97 23.41 18.06
N LEU A 221 -19.32 24.36 18.73
CA LEU A 221 -17.91 24.23 19.11
C LEU A 221 -17.70 23.11 20.14
N THR A 222 -18.63 22.93 21.09
CA THR A 222 -18.58 21.80 22.04
C THR A 222 -18.59 20.46 21.32
N LYS A 223 -19.47 20.29 20.32
CA LYS A 223 -19.54 19.06 19.53
C LYS A 223 -18.23 18.78 18.81
N VAL A 224 -17.64 19.79 18.15
CA VAL A 224 -16.35 19.65 17.45
C VAL A 224 -15.24 19.26 18.44
N ILE A 225 -15.17 19.92 19.60
CA ILE A 225 -14.19 19.61 20.64
C ILE A 225 -14.33 18.16 21.11
N ASP A 226 -15.56 17.70 21.38
CA ASP A 226 -15.84 16.34 21.84
C ASP A 226 -15.48 15.29 20.77
N ASP A 227 -15.84 15.54 19.50
CA ASP A 227 -15.55 14.64 18.37
C ASP A 227 -14.03 14.50 18.16
N VAL A 228 -13.28 15.62 18.16
CA VAL A 228 -11.82 15.61 18.01
C VAL A 228 -11.15 14.95 19.22
N ASN A 229 -11.59 15.23 20.45
CA ASN A 229 -11.02 14.59 21.64
C ASN A 229 -11.27 13.08 21.66
N ALA A 230 -12.42 12.60 21.17
CA ALA A 230 -12.67 11.17 21.02
C ALA A 230 -11.65 10.51 20.08
N ILE A 231 -11.27 11.19 18.99
CA ILE A 231 -10.23 10.73 18.07
C ILE A 231 -8.85 10.73 18.74
N VAL A 232 -8.49 11.82 19.44
CA VAL A 232 -7.21 11.93 20.18
C VAL A 232 -7.06 10.81 21.21
N VAL A 233 -8.12 10.51 21.98
CA VAL A 233 -8.11 9.43 22.97
C VAL A 233 -7.91 8.07 22.30
N ARG A 234 -8.60 7.79 21.19
CA ARG A 234 -8.40 6.55 20.42
C ARG A 234 -6.97 6.46 19.91
N PHE A 235 -6.47 7.51 19.29
CA PHE A 235 -5.11 7.56 18.76
C PHE A 235 -4.04 7.34 19.84
N ARG A 236 -4.16 8.01 20.99
CA ARG A 236 -3.26 7.81 22.14
C ARG A 236 -3.23 6.37 22.63
N LYS A 237 -4.38 5.69 22.67
CA LYS A 237 -4.46 4.26 23.01
C LYS A 237 -3.75 3.41 21.95
N THR A 238 -3.96 3.70 20.67
CA THR A 238 -3.35 2.99 19.54
C THR A 238 -1.82 3.12 19.51
N ILE A 239 -1.26 4.29 19.84
CA ILE A 239 0.20 4.48 19.91
C ILE A 239 0.81 3.97 21.23
N GLY A 240 0.01 3.89 22.30
CA GLY A 240 0.42 3.43 23.62
C GLY A 240 0.42 1.90 23.78
N GLN A 241 -0.35 1.18 22.96
CA GLN A 241 -0.26 -0.27 22.89
C GLN A 241 1.06 -0.68 22.23
N LYS A 242 2.01 -1.16 23.03
CA LYS A 242 3.17 -1.91 22.52
C LYS A 242 2.63 -3.05 21.64
N SER A 243 3.02 -3.11 20.37
CA SER A 243 2.84 -4.33 19.59
C SER A 243 3.62 -5.46 20.28
N PRO A 244 3.02 -6.62 20.61
CA PRO A 244 3.77 -7.76 21.10
C PRO A 244 4.47 -8.40 19.89
N SER A 245 5.73 -8.05 19.66
CA SER A 245 6.58 -8.76 18.70
C SER A 245 8.04 -8.40 18.98
N GLY A 246 8.78 -9.38 19.51
CA GLY A 246 10.24 -9.29 19.65
C GLY A 246 10.83 -9.84 20.95
N SER A 247 10.53 -11.08 21.34
CA SER A 247 11.52 -11.96 21.98
C SER A 247 11.04 -13.40 21.88
N SER A 248 11.74 -14.21 21.11
CA SER A 248 11.59 -15.66 21.08
C SER A 248 12.35 -16.33 22.23
N SER A 249 11.96 -17.58 22.47
CA SER A 249 12.66 -18.68 23.15
C SER A 249 12.70 -18.69 24.68
N THR A 250 11.78 -19.52 25.20
CA THR A 250 12.03 -20.66 26.11
C THR A 250 12.35 -20.35 27.57
N ASP A 251 11.38 -20.57 28.45
CA ASP A 251 11.35 -21.81 29.27
C ASP A 251 9.94 -22.06 29.83
N GLU A 252 9.58 -23.35 29.85
CA GLU A 252 8.30 -23.88 30.31
C GLU A 252 8.18 -23.90 31.86
N PRO A 253 6.98 -24.19 32.40
CA PRO A 253 6.49 -23.65 33.67
C PRO A 253 6.77 -24.55 34.88
N GLY A 254 6.95 -23.92 36.04
CA GLY A 254 7.09 -24.60 37.32
C GLY A 254 6.26 -23.93 38.42
N GLU A 255 5.24 -24.68 38.85
CA GLU A 255 4.54 -24.66 40.14
C GLU A 255 3.40 -23.65 40.40
N GLU A 256 2.23 -24.26 40.57
CA GLU A 256 0.97 -23.74 41.09
C GLU A 256 0.98 -23.81 42.66
N PRO A 257 -0.10 -23.44 43.36
CA PRO A 257 -0.13 -22.38 44.36
C PRO A 257 -0.16 -22.89 45.82
N GLY A 258 0.17 -22.03 46.78
CA GLY A 258 -0.03 -22.38 48.20
C GLY A 258 0.21 -21.21 49.14
N GLY A 259 -0.87 -20.70 49.73
CA GLY A 259 -0.83 -19.69 50.78
C GLY A 259 -0.35 -20.24 52.13
N GLY A 260 -0.10 -19.33 53.07
CA GLY A 260 0.18 -19.67 54.46
C GLY A 260 0.84 -18.54 55.22
N GLU A 261 0.12 -18.03 56.21
CA GLU A 261 0.44 -16.94 57.13
C GLU A 261 1.70 -17.13 58.01
N GLU A 262 2.18 -15.97 58.48
CA GLU A 262 2.83 -15.67 59.76
C GLU A 262 3.98 -16.55 60.28
N THR A 263 5.14 -15.93 60.54
CA THR A 263 5.52 -15.46 61.88
C THR A 263 6.96 -14.91 61.92
N ASP A 264 7.07 -13.76 62.60
CA ASP A 264 8.12 -13.33 63.53
C ASP A 264 9.62 -13.30 63.12
N SER A 265 10.11 -12.05 63.05
CA SER A 265 11.39 -11.44 63.49
C SER A 265 12.46 -12.31 64.20
N PRO A 266 13.70 -11.79 64.45
CA PRO A 266 14.62 -11.01 63.62
C PRO A 266 16.10 -11.53 63.73
N SER A 267 17.04 -10.78 63.14
CA SER A 267 18.43 -10.54 63.62
C SER A 267 19.61 -11.22 62.91
N VAL A 268 20.52 -10.33 62.42
CA VAL A 268 21.99 -10.31 62.70
C VAL A 268 22.77 -11.43 62.01
N ILE A 269 23.74 -11.22 61.09
CA ILE A 269 24.86 -10.25 60.94
C ILE A 269 25.07 -10.01 59.44
#